data_AF-A0A2E1P538-F1
#
_entry.id   AF-A0A2E1P538-F1
#
_cell.length_a   1.000
_cell.length_b   1.000
_cell.length_c   1.000
_cell.angle_alpha   90.00
_cell.angle_beta   90.00
_cell.angle_gamma   90.00
#
_symmetry.space_group_name_H-M   'P 1'
#
loop_
_entity.id
_entity.type
_entity.pdbx_description
1 polymer ?
#
loop_
_entity_poly.entity_id
_entity_poly.type
_entity_poly.pdbx_seq_one_letter_code
_entity_poly.pdbx_strand_id
1 'polypeptide(L)'
;MIPEKIVFLFVLAFFFIVFIQSGVDKIYDHKGNSAYLNDLLKNYFSPPLIAFSLIVVTILELISGILCIIGIIDFILNKSNFIGLIGLIIGSIALLILLFGQRVCKNYDGAKTIAIYFILIMIGIALA
;
A
#
# COMPACT_ATOMS: atom_id res chain seq x y z
N MET A 1 15.82 7.59 -21.86
CA MET A 1 14.67 6.90 -21.26
C MET A 1 13.44 7.71 -21.62
N ILE A 2 12.37 7.08 -22.12
CA ILE A 2 11.13 7.79 -22.50
C ILE A 2 10.51 8.34 -21.19
N PRO A 3 10.05 9.61 -21.11
CA PRO A 3 9.62 10.24 -19.85
C PRO A 3 8.64 9.40 -19.01
N GLU A 4 7.74 8.66 -19.65
CA GLU A 4 6.76 7.77 -19.02
C GLU A 4 7.41 6.71 -18.14
N LYS A 5 8.57 6.18 -18.56
CA LYS A 5 9.31 5.17 -17.78
C LYS A 5 10.02 5.78 -16.59
N ILE A 6 10.40 7.06 -16.65
CA ILE A 6 10.92 7.77 -15.46
C ILE A 6 9.81 7.92 -14.43
N VAL A 7 8.62 8.33 -14.88
CA VAL A 7 7.44 8.46 -14.01
C VAL A 7 7.08 7.12 -13.37
N PHE A 8 7.05 6.03 -14.14
CA PHE A 8 6.78 4.69 -13.62
C PHE A 8 7.76 4.29 -12.51
N LEU A 9 9.07 4.47 -12.71
CA LEU A 9 10.07 4.16 -11.70
C LEU A 9 9.93 5.01 -10.43
N PHE A 10 9.55 6.28 -10.55
CA PHE A 10 9.27 7.12 -9.39
C PHE A 10 8.01 6.71 -8.63
N VAL A 11 6.98 6.22 -9.34
CA VAL A 11 5.81 5.63 -8.67
C VAL A 11 6.21 4.36 -7.92
N LEU A 12 7.02 3.47 -8.51
CA LEU A 12 7.54 2.30 -7.81
C LEU A 12 8.35 2.69 -6.57
N ALA A 13 9.24 3.69 -6.69
CA ALA A 13 10.05 4.15 -5.57
C ALA A 13 9.19 4.74 -4.44
N PHE A 14 8.15 5.50 -4.80
CA PHE A 14 7.18 6.02 -3.84
C PHE A 14 6.50 4.90 -3.05
N PHE A 15 5.96 3.88 -3.73
CA PHE A 15 5.27 2.78 -3.07
C PHE A 15 6.19 1.83 -2.32
N PHE A 16 7.44 1.67 -2.78
CA PHE A 16 8.47 1.00 -1.98
C PHE A 16 8.66 1.71 -0.64
N ILE A 17 8.89 3.02 -0.63
CA ILE A 17 9.14 3.76 0.61
C ILE A 17 7.93 3.69 1.55
N VAL A 18 6.75 4.02 1.03
CA VAL A 18 5.53 4.12 1.85
C VAL A 18 5.13 2.75 2.42
N PHE A 19 5.09 1.70 1.59
CA PHE A 19 4.63 0.40 2.05
C PHE A 19 5.66 -0.34 2.90
N ILE A 20 6.96 -0.22 2.60
CA ILE A 20 7.97 -0.82 3.48
C ILE A 20 7.97 -0.11 4.83
N GLN A 21 7.96 1.23 4.86
CA GLN A 21 7.91 1.93 6.14
C GLN A 21 6.65 1.57 6.93
N SER A 22 5.47 1.57 6.29
CA SER A 22 4.21 1.27 6.96
C SER A 22 4.12 -0.19 7.42
N GLY A 23 4.55 -1.14 6.60
CA GLY A 23 4.53 -2.55 6.95
C GLY A 23 5.53 -2.89 8.07
N VAL A 24 6.73 -2.31 8.03
CA VAL A 24 7.74 -2.48 9.08
C VAL A 24 7.26 -1.87 10.40
N ASP A 25 6.67 -0.68 10.37
CA ASP A 25 6.08 -0.03 11.55
C ASP A 25 5.03 -0.94 12.23
N LYS A 26 4.12 -1.54 11.45
CA LYS A 26 3.10 -2.47 11.96
C LYS A 26 3.66 -3.74 12.60
N ILE A 27 4.89 -4.13 12.24
CA ILE A 27 5.59 -5.27 12.85
C ILE A 27 6.27 -4.83 14.16
N TYR A 28 7.03 -3.73 14.13
CA TYR A 28 7.81 -3.28 15.29
C TYR A 28 6.92 -2.66 16.38
N ASP A 29 5.99 -1.79 16.01
CA ASP A 29 4.96 -1.24 16.90
C ASP A 29 3.58 -1.84 16.63
N HIS A 30 3.52 -3.17 16.71
CA HIS A 30 2.25 -3.89 16.54
C HIS A 30 1.20 -3.50 17.60
N LYS A 31 1.64 -3.24 18.84
CA LYS A 31 0.73 -2.89 19.94
C LYS A 31 0.12 -1.50 19.76
N GLY A 32 0.92 -0.50 19.37
CA GLY A 32 0.43 0.85 19.08
C GLY A 32 -0.54 0.85 17.89
N ASN A 33 -0.17 0.19 16.79
CA ASN A 33 -1.04 0.06 15.62
C ASN A 33 -2.35 -0.66 15.93
N SER A 34 -2.30 -1.76 16.68
CA SER A 34 -3.50 -2.49 17.09
C SER A 34 -4.39 -1.66 18.02
N ALA A 35 -3.82 -0.93 18.98
CA ALA A 35 -4.57 -0.04 19.86
C ALA A 35 -5.25 1.09 19.09
N TYR A 36 -4.53 1.73 18.17
CA TYR A 36 -5.06 2.79 17.29
C TYR A 36 -6.24 2.28 16.43
N LEU A 37 -6.08 1.13 15.78
CA LEU A 37 -7.15 0.56 14.95
C LEU A 37 -8.36 0.13 15.78
N ASN A 38 -8.14 -0.47 16.96
CA ASN A 38 -9.24 -0.82 17.85
C ASN A 38 -10.00 0.43 18.29
N ASP A 39 -9.31 1.52 18.65
CA ASP A 39 -10.01 2.74 19.04
C ASP A 39 -10.86 3.33 17.89
N LEU A 40 -10.30 3.34 16.68
CA LEU A 40 -10.96 3.85 15.48
C LEU A 40 -12.15 2.98 15.01
N LEU A 41 -12.03 1.65 15.10
CA LEU A 41 -12.92 0.70 14.42
C LEU A 41 -13.82 -0.12 15.33
N LYS A 42 -13.62 -0.13 16.67
CA LYS A 42 -14.37 -0.98 17.63
C LYS A 42 -15.89 -0.83 17.57
N ASN A 43 -16.40 0.34 17.15
CA ASN A 43 -17.84 0.58 17.04
C ASN A 43 -18.47 -0.05 15.78
N TYR A 44 -17.65 -0.50 14.84
CA TYR A 44 -18.07 -0.95 13.50
C TYR A 44 -17.65 -2.39 13.20
N PHE A 45 -16.53 -2.84 13.77
CA PHE A 45 -15.96 -4.16 13.51
C PHE A 45 -15.58 -4.86 14.82
N SER A 46 -15.60 -6.18 14.80
CA SER A 46 -15.17 -6.98 15.96
C SER A 46 -13.64 -6.96 16.10
N PRO A 47 -13.09 -7.05 17.32
CA PRO A 47 -11.64 -7.06 17.54
C PRO A 47 -10.87 -8.12 16.74
N PRO A 48 -11.38 -9.36 16.54
CA PRO A 48 -10.71 -10.35 15.70
C PRO A 48 -10.61 -9.91 14.23
N LEU A 49 -11.65 -9.27 13.69
CA LEU A 49 -11.64 -8.78 12.31
C LEU A 49 -10.68 -7.61 12.13
N ILE A 50 -10.61 -6.71 13.11
CA ILE A 50 -9.63 -5.60 13.14
C ILE A 50 -8.21 -6.16 13.15
N ALA A 51 -7.90 -7.09 14.06
CA ALA A 51 -6.59 -7.74 14.12
C ALA A 51 -6.24 -8.48 12.81
N PHE A 52 -7.21 -9.20 12.23
CA PHE A 52 -7.02 -9.88 10.95
C PHE A 52 -6.70 -8.90 9.81
N SER A 53 -7.45 -7.81 9.71
CA SER A 53 -7.20 -6.77 8.70
C SER A 53 -5.82 -6.13 8.83
N LEU A 54 -5.34 -5.90 10.06
CA LEU A 54 -4.00 -5.38 10.32
C LEU A 54 -2.93 -6.33 9.77
N ILE A 55 -3.05 -7.63 10.03
CA ILE A 55 -2.11 -8.65 9.55
C ILE A 55 -2.14 -8.73 8.01
N VAL A 56 -3.34 -8.82 7.41
CA VAL A 56 -3.50 -8.92 5.96
C VAL A 56 -2.92 -7.69 5.24
N VAL A 57 -3.25 -6.49 5.70
CA VAL A 57 -2.72 -5.25 5.11
C VAL A 57 -1.20 -5.19 5.26
N THR A 58 -0.65 -5.55 6.42
CA THR A 58 0.81 -5.58 6.63
C THR A 58 1.51 -6.49 5.62
N ILE A 59 0.97 -7.70 5.39
CA ILE A 59 1.53 -8.64 4.42
C ILE A 59 1.45 -8.07 3.00
N LEU A 60 0.30 -7.52 2.61
CA LEU A 60 0.12 -6.96 1.27
C LEU A 60 1.04 -5.75 1.02
N GLU A 61 1.18 -4.86 2.00
CA GLU A 61 2.09 -3.71 1.92
C GLU A 61 3.55 -4.18 1.77
N LEU A 62 4.01 -5.11 2.60
CA LEU A 62 5.39 -5.60 2.52
C LEU A 62 5.66 -6.30 1.19
N ILE A 63 4.75 -7.16 0.72
CA ILE A 63 4.88 -7.81 -0.60
C ILE A 63 4.89 -6.75 -1.70
N SER A 64 3.98 -5.79 -1.67
CA SER A 64 3.91 -4.72 -2.67
C SER A 64 5.20 -3.89 -2.69
N GLY A 65 5.70 -3.47 -1.52
CA GLY A 65 6.93 -2.71 -1.40
C GLY A 65 8.15 -3.48 -1.92
N ILE A 66 8.30 -4.75 -1.54
CA ILE A 66 9.38 -5.62 -2.02
C ILE A 66 9.31 -5.79 -3.55
N LEU A 67 8.12 -6.03 -4.10
CA LEU A 67 7.95 -6.15 -5.55
C LEU A 67 8.21 -4.82 -6.28
N CYS A 68 7.92 -3.67 -5.67
CA CYS A 68 8.25 -2.37 -6.25
C CYS A 68 9.76 -2.19 -6.39
N ILE A 69 10.56 -2.52 -5.36
CA ILE A 69 12.03 -2.41 -5.47
C ILE A 69 12.62 -3.47 -6.41
N ILE A 70 12.11 -4.71 -6.39
CA ILE A 70 12.52 -5.72 -7.37
C ILE A 70 12.14 -5.27 -8.79
N GLY A 71 10.97 -4.66 -8.98
CA GLY A 71 10.53 -4.12 -10.26
C GLY A 71 11.42 -3.00 -10.79
N ILE A 72 11.94 -2.14 -9.91
CA ILE A 72 12.95 -1.15 -10.30
C ILE A 72 14.23 -1.83 -10.81
N ILE A 73 14.72 -2.84 -10.08
CA ILE A 73 15.92 -3.59 -10.46
C ILE A 73 15.71 -4.34 -11.78
N ASP A 74 14.58 -5.03 -11.92
CA ASP A 74 14.20 -5.78 -13.13
C ASP A 74 14.07 -4.86 -14.34
N PHE A 75 13.52 -3.65 -14.17
CA PHE A 75 13.48 -2.67 -15.25
C PHE A 75 14.88 -2.20 -15.66
N ILE A 76 15.77 -1.94 -14.71
CA ILE A 76 17.13 -1.48 -15.01
C ILE A 76 17.89 -2.55 -15.81
N LEU A 77 17.83 -3.81 -15.37
CA LEU A 77 18.59 -4.92 -15.94
C LEU A 77 17.94 -5.50 -17.20
N ASN A 78 16.63 -5.73 -17.17
CA ASN A 78 15.90 -6.50 -18.18
C ASN A 78 14.88 -5.67 -18.98
N LYS A 79 14.69 -4.38 -18.65
CA LYS A 79 13.69 -3.48 -19.28
C LYS A 79 12.24 -3.98 -19.17
N SER A 80 11.98 -4.87 -18.21
CA SER A 80 10.66 -5.40 -17.89
C SER A 80 9.97 -4.56 -16.80
N ASN A 81 8.67 -4.32 -16.97
CA ASN A 81 7.83 -3.63 -15.96
C ASN A 81 6.91 -4.61 -15.21
N PHE A 82 6.96 -5.90 -15.56
CA PHE A 82 5.97 -6.89 -15.10
C PHE A 82 5.95 -7.05 -13.58
N ILE A 83 7.13 -7.15 -12.96
CA ILE A 83 7.23 -7.30 -11.50
C ILE A 83 6.73 -6.04 -10.78
N GLY A 84 7.11 -4.86 -11.28
CA GLY A 84 6.64 -3.59 -10.75
C GLY A 84 5.11 -3.45 -10.83
N LEU A 85 4.52 -3.85 -11.97
CA LEU A 85 3.07 -3.88 -12.16
C LEU A 85 2.37 -4.76 -11.12
N ILE A 86 2.87 -5.98 -10.88
CA ILE A 86 2.31 -6.88 -9.85
C ILE A 86 2.40 -6.22 -8.48
N GLY A 87 3.53 -5.58 -8.16
CA GLY A 87 3.70 -4.83 -6.92
C GLY A 87 2.63 -3.76 -6.73
N LEU A 88 2.36 -2.95 -7.76
CA LEU A 88 1.33 -1.90 -7.72
C LEU A 88 -0.09 -2.47 -7.61
N ILE A 89 -0.40 -3.59 -8.28
CA ILE A 89 -1.71 -4.26 -8.16
C ILE A 89 -1.94 -4.74 -6.72
N ILE A 90 -0.94 -5.40 -6.11
CA ILE A 90 -1.03 -5.87 -4.72
C ILE A 90 -1.19 -4.68 -3.75
N GLY A 91 -0.43 -3.60 -3.97
CA GLY A 91 -0.55 -2.38 -3.19
C GLY A 91 -1.93 -1.74 -3.30
N SER A 92 -2.55 -1.81 -4.48
CA SER A 92 -3.90 -1.29 -4.72
C SER A 92 -4.93 -2.03 -3.88
N ILE A 93 -4.78 -3.35 -3.73
CA ILE A 93 -5.64 -4.17 -2.86
C ILE A 93 -5.50 -3.74 -1.40
N ALA A 94 -4.27 -3.51 -0.92
CA ALA A 94 -4.03 -3.01 0.44
C ALA A 94 -4.72 -1.66 0.68
N LEU A 95 -4.57 -0.72 -0.26
CA LEU A 95 -5.21 0.60 -0.19
C LEU A 95 -6.74 0.51 -0.19
N LEU A 96 -7.34 -0.40 -0.95
CA LEU A 96 -8.80 -0.59 -0.95
C LEU A 96 -9.32 -1.14 0.39
N ILE A 97 -8.60 -2.08 1.02
CA ILE A 97 -8.95 -2.58 2.35
C ILE A 97 -8.89 -1.44 3.38
N LEU A 98 -7.81 -0.64 3.35
CA LEU A 98 -7.67 0.52 4.21
C LEU A 98 -8.81 1.54 3.97
N LEU A 99 -9.11 1.85 2.70
CA LEU A 99 -10.15 2.80 2.33
C LEU A 99 -11.51 2.36 2.86
N PHE A 100 -11.83 1.07 2.74
CA PHE A 100 -13.07 0.49 3.24
C PHE A 100 -13.22 0.73 4.74
N GLY A 101 -12.17 0.43 5.53
CA GLY A 101 -12.17 0.69 6.97
C GLY A 101 -12.44 2.16 7.30
N GLN A 102 -11.74 3.09 6.64
CA GLN A 102 -11.92 4.54 6.85
C GLN A 102 -13.34 5.01 6.48
N ARG A 103 -13.93 4.46 5.42
CA ARG A 103 -15.29 4.83 4.98
C ARG A 103 -16.36 4.34 5.92
N VAL A 104 -16.25 3.10 6.40
CA VAL A 104 -17.22 2.54 7.36
C VAL A 104 -17.20 3.32 8.68
N CYS A 105 -16.02 3.71 9.17
CA CYS A 105 -15.91 4.50 10.40
C CYS A 105 -16.13 6.01 10.22
N LYS A 106 -16.47 6.45 9.00
CA LYS A 106 -16.68 7.87 8.62
C LYS A 106 -15.46 8.76 8.85
N ASN A 107 -14.26 8.20 8.82
CA ASN A 107 -13.01 8.96 8.84
C ASN A 107 -12.71 9.48 7.43
N TYR A 108 -13.31 10.61 7.08
CA TYR A 108 -13.20 11.21 5.74
C TYR A 108 -11.78 11.72 5.45
N ASP A 109 -11.06 12.20 6.46
CA ASP A 109 -9.68 12.67 6.31
C ASP A 109 -8.73 11.51 6.00
N GLY A 110 -8.85 10.39 6.73
CA GLY A 110 -8.12 9.17 6.44
C GLY A 110 -8.43 8.62 5.05
N ALA A 111 -9.71 8.60 4.66
CA ALA A 111 -10.14 8.16 3.34
C ALA A 111 -9.60 9.06 2.20
N LYS A 112 -9.50 10.37 2.42
CA LYS A 112 -8.91 11.32 1.47
C LYS A 112 -7.43 11.03 1.23
N THR A 113 -6.66 10.79 2.29
CA THR A 113 -5.23 10.44 2.18
C THR A 113 -5.03 9.17 1.36
N ILE A 114 -5.85 8.14 1.59
CA ILE A 114 -5.79 6.89 0.83
C ILE A 114 -6.15 7.12 -0.64
N ALA A 115 -7.15 7.96 -0.93
CA ALA A 115 -7.51 8.29 -2.31
C ALA A 115 -6.36 8.97 -3.08
N ILE A 116 -5.54 9.80 -2.42
CA ILE A 116 -4.35 10.42 -3.05
C ILE A 116 -3.34 9.34 -3.46
N TYR A 117 -3.02 8.40 -2.55
CA TYR A 117 -2.15 7.27 -2.89
C TYR A 117 -2.76 6.39 -3.98
N PHE A 118 -4.07 6.16 -3.93
CA PHE A 118 -4.75 5.36 -4.95
C PHE A 118 -4.70 6.01 -6.34
N ILE A 119 -4.82 7.33 -6.45
CA ILE A 119 -4.63 8.01 -7.75
C ILE A 119 -3.21 7.78 -8.28
N LEU A 120 -2.20 7.92 -7.42
CA LEU A 120 -0.81 7.74 -7.81
C LEU A 120 -0.50 6.28 -8.23
N ILE A 121 -1.06 5.29 -7.52
CA ILE A 121 -0.86 3.88 -7.86
C ILE A 121 -1.50 3.53 -9.20
N MET A 122 -2.67 4.10 -9.50
CA MET A 122 -3.35 3.90 -10.77
C MET A 122 -2.58 4.52 -11.94
N ILE A 123 -1.93 5.68 -11.74
CA ILE A 123 -1.02 6.26 -12.73
C ILE A 123 0.15 5.32 -13.00
N GLY A 124 0.76 4.73 -11.97
CA GLY A 124 1.83 3.74 -12.14
C GLY A 124 1.38 2.52 -12.94
N ILE A 125 0.20 1.99 -12.64
CA ILE A 125 -0.38 0.85 -13.37
C ILE A 125 -0.60 1.20 -14.86
N ALA A 126 -1.09 2.40 -15.16
CA ALA A 126 -1.32 2.84 -16.53
C ALA A 126 -0.03 3.05 -17.35
N LEU A 127 1.12 3.26 -16.68
CA LEU A 127 2.42 3.53 -17.31
C LEU A 127 3.36 2.31 -17.35
N ALA A 128 2.96 1.21 -16.70
CA ALA A 128 3.69 -0.07 -16.69
C ALA A 128 3.88 -0.60 -18.12
#